data_AF-A0A6C0EMK9-F1
#
_entry.id   AF-A0A6C0EMK9-F1
#
_cell.length_a   1.000
_cell.length_b   1.000
_cell.length_c   1.000
_cell.angle_alpha   90.00
_cell.angle_beta   90.00
_cell.angle_gamma   90.00
#
_symmetry.space_group_name_H-M   'P 1'
#
loop_
_entity.id
_entity.type
_entity.pdbx_description
1 polymer ?
#
loop_
_entity_poly.entity_id
_entity_poly.type
_entity_poly.pdbx_seq_one_letter_code
_entity_poly.pdbx_strand_id
1 'polypeptide(L)'
;MDVSLNLIDLQYLTNTDRLTKLMQKKDLQQISRDDLDFYKKRIFQLTKDMLRGEKINTKVNKSFVNYAQMCIDHFKFIDKMELIQNDYKDIKSPVNKKNTFNMKNSNSMMLRKKPHQPRITDNIKIKSTRINTPIVMPKTRTFNLKDVRFREKGLKKKNINDI
;
A
#
# COMPACT_ATOMS: atom_id res chain seq x y z
N MET A 1 -15.74 -38.66 -12.87
CA MET A 1 -15.19 -37.39 -13.38
C MET A 1 -14.49 -36.71 -12.23
N ASP A 2 -13.17 -36.88 -12.16
CA ASP A 2 -12.34 -36.21 -11.17
C ASP A 2 -12.25 -34.72 -11.52
N VAL A 3 -13.17 -33.93 -10.97
CA VAL A 3 -13.04 -32.48 -10.96
C VAL A 3 -12.04 -32.17 -9.86
N SER A 4 -10.75 -32.17 -10.20
CA SER A 4 -9.72 -31.56 -9.38
C SER A 4 -10.11 -30.10 -9.16
N LEU A 5 -10.77 -29.82 -8.03
CA LEU A 5 -11.14 -28.50 -7.57
C LEU A 5 -9.86 -27.68 -7.41
N ASN A 6 -9.51 -26.93 -8.45
CA ASN A 6 -8.38 -26.02 -8.42
C ASN A 6 -8.69 -24.95 -7.34
N LEU A 7 -7.81 -24.82 -6.36
CA LEU A 7 -7.96 -23.84 -5.28
C LEU A 7 -8.17 -22.42 -5.84
N ILE A 8 -7.53 -22.14 -6.98
CA ILE A 8 -7.67 -20.92 -7.76
C ILE A 8 -9.12 -20.74 -8.23
N ASP A 9 -9.71 -21.75 -8.86
CA ASP A 9 -11.07 -21.65 -9.41
C ASP A 9 -12.09 -21.41 -8.29
N LEU A 10 -11.92 -22.08 -7.14
CA LEU A 10 -12.76 -21.85 -5.97
C LEU A 10 -12.59 -20.45 -5.38
N GLN A 11 -11.37 -19.89 -5.39
CA GLN A 11 -11.11 -18.53 -4.92
C GLN A 11 -11.82 -17.48 -5.79
N TYR A 12 -11.87 -17.68 -7.11
CA TYR A 12 -12.49 -16.72 -8.04
C TYR A 12 -14.01 -16.93 -8.22
N LEU A 13 -14.51 -18.15 -8.02
CA LEU A 13 -15.95 -18.46 -8.14
C LEU A 13 -16.72 -18.30 -6.82
N THR A 14 -16.03 -18.13 -5.69
CA THR A 14 -16.69 -17.85 -4.41
C THR A 14 -16.96 -16.37 -4.23
N ASN A 15 -18.07 -16.04 -3.56
CA ASN A 15 -18.43 -14.67 -3.24
C ASN A 15 -17.40 -14.07 -2.26
N THR A 16 -16.63 -13.08 -2.75
CA THR A 16 -15.54 -12.41 -2.02
C THR A 16 -16.01 -11.79 -0.70
N ASP A 17 -17.23 -11.24 -0.66
CA ASP A 17 -17.78 -10.61 0.56
C ASP A 17 -18.13 -11.64 1.63
N ARG A 18 -18.49 -12.87 1.22
CA ARG A 18 -18.74 -13.97 2.17
C ARG A 18 -17.43 -14.58 2.64
N LEU A 19 -16.48 -14.74 1.74
CA LEU A 19 -15.16 -15.30 2.04
C LEU A 19 -14.38 -14.41 3.01
N THR A 20 -14.37 -13.09 2.79
CA THR A 20 -13.76 -12.11 3.71
C THR A 20 -14.40 -12.14 5.09
N LYS A 21 -15.73 -12.19 5.20
CA LYS A 21 -16.44 -12.32 6.49
C LYS A 21 -16.13 -13.62 7.22
N LEU A 22 -15.93 -14.73 6.50
CA LEU A 22 -15.52 -16.01 7.07
C LEU A 22 -14.07 -15.99 7.55
N MET A 23 -13.16 -15.33 6.81
CA MET A 23 -11.76 -15.16 7.21
C MET A 23 -11.62 -14.24 8.43
N GLN A 24 -12.41 -13.17 8.52
CA GLN A 24 -12.39 -12.23 9.65
C GLN A 24 -12.81 -12.87 10.99
N LYS A 25 -13.60 -13.94 10.97
CA LYS A 25 -14.09 -14.60 12.19
C LYS A 25 -13.06 -15.51 12.87
N LYS A 26 -11.95 -15.86 12.21
CA LYS A 26 -11.08 -16.95 12.70
C LYS A 26 -10.06 -16.56 13.75
N ASP A 27 -9.60 -15.32 13.85
CA ASP A 27 -8.50 -15.01 14.76
C ASP A 27 -8.61 -13.65 15.43
N LEU A 28 -9.30 -13.63 16.57
CA LEU A 28 -8.97 -12.74 17.67
C LEU A 28 -9.04 -13.57 18.95
N GLN A 29 -7.93 -14.24 19.29
CA GLN A 29 -7.74 -14.73 20.66
C GLN A 29 -7.71 -13.50 21.56
N GLN A 30 -8.87 -13.14 22.09
CA GLN A 30 -9.05 -11.98 22.91
C GLN A 30 -8.44 -12.29 24.28
N ILE A 31 -7.26 -11.72 24.55
CA ILE A 31 -6.62 -11.78 25.86
C ILE A 31 -7.59 -11.13 26.87
N SER A 32 -7.75 -11.75 28.03
CA SER A 32 -8.51 -11.16 29.14
C SER A 32 -7.91 -9.79 29.49
N ARG A 33 -8.74 -8.74 29.47
CA ARG A 33 -8.28 -7.37 29.74
C ARG A 33 -7.74 -7.23 31.17
N ASP A 34 -8.31 -7.96 32.12
CA ASP A 34 -7.92 -7.90 33.53
C ASP A 34 -6.51 -8.47 33.75
N ASP A 35 -6.21 -9.62 33.14
CA ASP A 35 -4.87 -10.20 33.17
C ASP A 35 -3.85 -9.30 32.47
N LEU A 36 -4.24 -8.71 31.33
CA LEU A 36 -3.37 -7.79 30.61
C LEU A 36 -3.02 -6.58 31.48
N ASP A 37 -4.00 -5.99 32.17
CA ASP A 37 -3.78 -4.84 33.05
C ASP A 37 -2.96 -5.18 34.29
N PHE A 38 -3.13 -6.38 34.83
CA PHE A 38 -2.33 -6.88 35.96
C PHE A 38 -0.87 -7.13 35.55
N TYR A 39 -0.65 -7.80 34.42
CA TYR A 39 0.68 -8.20 33.97
C TYR A 39 1.41 -7.15 33.11
N LYS A 40 0.77 -6.04 32.69
CA LYS A 40 1.37 -5.04 31.78
C LYS A 40 2.76 -4.56 32.21
N LYS A 41 2.96 -4.30 33.51
CA LYS A 41 4.25 -3.82 34.04
C LYS A 41 5.33 -4.89 33.89
N ARG A 42 5.00 -6.14 34.20
CA ARG A 42 5.92 -7.28 34.11
C ARG A 42 6.24 -7.60 32.65
N ILE A 43 5.25 -7.56 31.76
CA ILE A 43 5.44 -7.75 30.32
C ILE A 43 6.35 -6.65 29.76
N PHE A 44 6.14 -5.39 30.15
CA PHE A 44 6.98 -4.28 29.68
C PHE A 44 8.43 -4.38 30.16
N GLN A 45 8.64 -4.82 31.40
CA GLN A 45 9.99 -5.07 31.91
C GLN A 45 10.64 -6.23 31.14
N LEU A 46 9.90 -7.33 30.95
CA LEU A 46 10.36 -8.50 30.20
C LEU A 46 10.79 -8.14 28.77
N THR A 47 9.98 -7.35 28.06
CA THR A 47 10.30 -6.94 26.69
C THR A 47 11.52 -6.01 26.66
N LYS A 48 11.68 -5.13 27.65
CA LYS A 48 12.88 -4.29 27.78
C LYS A 48 14.14 -5.14 28.00
N ASP A 49 14.05 -6.16 28.84
CA ASP A 49 15.18 -7.05 29.13
C ASP A 49 15.51 -7.93 27.90
N MET A 50 14.50 -8.42 27.18
CA MET A 50 14.69 -9.10 25.90
C MET A 50 15.32 -8.20 24.81
N LEU A 51 14.98 -6.91 24.78
CA LEU A 51 15.63 -5.93 23.89
C LEU A 51 17.10 -5.68 24.24
N ARG A 52 17.50 -5.89 25.50
CA ARG A 52 18.90 -5.82 25.96
C ARG A 52 19.69 -7.09 25.65
N GLY A 53 19.02 -8.16 25.22
CA GLY A 53 19.64 -9.43 24.84
C GLY A 53 19.47 -10.56 25.85
N GLU A 54 18.70 -10.36 26.93
CA GLU A 54 18.41 -11.42 27.88
C GLU A 54 17.46 -12.46 27.28
N LYS A 55 17.74 -13.74 27.54
CA LYS A 55 16.98 -14.88 27.03
C LYS A 55 16.31 -15.60 28.18
N ILE A 56 14.99 -15.81 28.08
CA ILE A 56 14.21 -16.48 29.14
C ILE A 56 13.88 -17.91 28.74
N ASN A 57 13.05 -18.07 27.72
CA ASN A 57 12.55 -19.37 27.26
C ASN A 57 12.59 -19.39 25.74
N THR A 58 12.97 -20.53 25.15
CA THR A 58 13.06 -20.72 23.69
C THR A 58 11.76 -20.34 22.97
N LYS A 59 10.60 -20.71 23.52
CA LYS A 59 9.29 -20.36 22.94
C LYS A 59 9.02 -18.86 22.98
N VAL A 60 9.26 -18.22 24.13
CA VAL A 60 9.04 -16.79 24.33
C VAL A 60 10.00 -15.98 23.46
N ASN A 61 11.27 -16.37 23.38
CA ASN A 61 12.28 -15.72 22.55
C ASN A 61 11.92 -15.81 21.06
N LYS A 62 11.46 -16.97 20.58
CA LYS A 62 11.01 -17.13 19.18
C LYS A 62 9.82 -16.23 18.87
N SER A 63 8.84 -16.16 19.77
CA SER A 63 7.70 -15.25 19.65
C SER A 63 8.13 -13.79 19.67
N PHE A 64 9.09 -13.42 20.52
CA PHE A 64 9.64 -12.07 20.60
C PHE A 64 10.37 -11.66 19.32
N VAL A 65 11.19 -12.55 18.73
CA VAL A 65 11.86 -12.27 17.44
C VAL A 65 10.84 -12.03 16.34
N ASN A 66 9.78 -12.84 16.26
CA ASN A 66 8.70 -12.63 15.29
C ASN A 66 7.99 -11.29 15.53
N TYR A 67 7.63 -10.99 16.79
CA TYR A 67 7.04 -9.72 17.17
C TYR A 67 7.93 -8.53 16.77
N ALA A 68 9.23 -8.58 17.09
CA ALA A 68 10.18 -7.54 16.75
C ALA A 68 10.30 -7.35 15.23
N GLN A 69 10.34 -8.44 14.46
CA GLN A 69 10.35 -8.39 12.99
C GLN A 69 9.08 -7.71 12.45
N MET A 70 7.90 -8.08 12.97
CA MET A 70 6.64 -7.43 12.60
C MET A 70 6.60 -5.95 12.94
N CYS A 71 7.12 -5.56 14.11
CA CYS A 71 7.26 -4.14 14.46
C CYS A 71 8.20 -3.40 13.50
N ILE A 72 9.36 -3.98 13.18
CA ILE A 72 10.32 -3.40 12.23
C ILE A 72 9.68 -3.21 10.86
N ASP A 73 8.97 -4.20 10.35
CA ASP A 73 8.35 -4.14 9.02
C ASP A 73 7.19 -3.15 8.98
N HIS A 74 6.41 -3.05 10.07
CA HIS A 74 5.40 -2.01 10.24
C HIS A 74 6.02 -0.60 10.23
N PHE A 75 7.13 -0.37 10.93
CA PHE A 75 7.82 0.93 10.92
C PHE A 75 8.39 1.27 9.53
N LYS A 76 9.06 0.33 8.86
CA LYS A 76 9.53 0.51 7.47
C LYS A 76 8.38 0.87 6.53
N PHE A 77 7.22 0.24 6.70
CA PHE A 77 6.04 0.51 5.89
C PHE A 77 5.53 1.94 6.11
N ILE A 78 5.36 2.36 7.36
CA ILE A 78 4.93 3.73 7.70
C ILE A 78 5.89 4.77 7.14
N ASP A 79 7.19 4.57 7.32
CA ASP A 79 8.20 5.53 6.87
C ASP A 79 8.25 5.62 5.34
N LYS A 80 8.15 4.49 4.65
CA LYS A 80 8.05 4.46 3.18
C LYS A 80 6.77 5.12 2.70
N MET A 81 5.64 4.85 3.35
CA MET A 81 4.35 5.46 3.04
C MET A 81 4.43 6.97 3.15
N GLU A 82 4.95 7.50 4.27
CA GLU A 82 5.07 8.94 4.47
C GLU A 82 6.01 9.59 3.46
N LEU A 83 7.13 8.95 3.14
CA LEU A 83 8.06 9.46 2.14
C LEU A 83 7.42 9.54 0.76
N ILE A 84 6.69 8.50 0.35
CA ILE A 84 5.93 8.49 -0.89
C ILE A 84 4.89 9.61 -0.87
N GLN A 85 4.10 9.74 0.20
CA GLN A 85 3.06 10.77 0.28
C GLN A 85 3.62 12.20 0.31
N ASN A 86 4.81 12.39 0.87
CA ASN A 86 5.48 13.69 0.85
C ASN A 86 5.78 14.15 -0.58
N ASP A 87 6.10 13.25 -1.51
CA ASP A 87 6.36 13.59 -2.92
C ASP A 87 5.11 14.12 -3.64
N TYR A 88 3.90 13.83 -3.14
CA TYR A 88 2.64 14.26 -3.74
C TYR A 88 2.05 15.53 -3.10
N LYS A 89 2.71 16.13 -2.10
CA LYS A 89 2.19 17.32 -1.41
C LYS A 89 1.93 18.51 -2.33
N ASP A 90 2.78 18.70 -3.33
CA ASP A 90 2.69 19.83 -4.26
C ASP A 90 1.73 19.57 -5.43
N ILE A 91 1.22 18.34 -5.56
CA ILE A 91 0.28 17.97 -6.61
C ILE A 91 -1.11 18.45 -6.19
N LYS A 92 -1.50 19.61 -6.72
CA LYS A 92 -2.89 20.10 -6.60
C LYS A 92 -3.83 19.05 -7.18
N SER A 93 -4.89 18.72 -6.45
CA SER A 93 -5.91 17.83 -6.99
C SER A 93 -6.46 18.43 -8.29
N PRO A 94 -6.57 17.66 -9.38
CA PRO A 94 -7.22 18.16 -10.58
C PRO A 94 -8.63 18.53 -10.17
N VAL A 95 -9.03 19.78 -10.42
CA VAL A 95 -10.42 20.20 -10.31
C VAL A 95 -11.20 19.23 -11.17
N ASN A 96 -12.00 18.38 -10.53
CA ASN A 96 -12.89 17.44 -11.21
C ASN A 96 -13.88 18.28 -12.02
N LYS A 97 -13.50 18.64 -13.24
CA LYS A 97 -14.47 19.03 -14.26
C LYS A 97 -15.34 17.79 -14.39
N LYS A 98 -16.55 17.86 -13.83
CA LYS A 98 -17.58 16.84 -14.05
C LYS A 98 -17.70 16.74 -15.57
N ASN A 99 -17.13 15.70 -16.16
CA ASN A 99 -17.38 15.37 -17.54
C ASN A 99 -18.86 15.00 -17.57
N THR A 100 -19.71 15.97 -17.91
CA THR A 100 -21.13 15.71 -18.12
C THR A 100 -21.21 14.69 -19.24
N PHE A 101 -21.75 13.53 -18.93
CA PHE A 101 -21.95 12.48 -19.92
C PHE A 101 -22.87 13.03 -21.01
N ASN A 102 -22.31 13.31 -22.19
CA ASN A 102 -23.07 13.82 -23.32
C ASN A 102 -23.48 12.66 -24.21
N MET A 103 -24.70 12.16 -24.00
CA MET A 103 -25.30 11.05 -24.75
C MET A 103 -25.21 11.26 -26.27
N LYS A 104 -25.37 12.50 -26.77
CA LYS A 104 -25.30 12.79 -28.21
C LYS A 104 -23.90 12.54 -28.79
N ASN A 105 -22.86 12.91 -28.05
CA ASN A 105 -21.48 12.69 -28.48
C ASN A 105 -21.15 11.19 -28.45
N SER A 106 -21.53 10.48 -27.38
CA SER A 106 -21.33 9.04 -27.25
C SER A 106 -22.00 8.26 -28.39
N ASN A 107 -23.26 8.61 -28.72
CA ASN A 107 -23.99 7.97 -29.81
C ASN A 107 -23.35 8.25 -31.17
N SER A 108 -22.83 9.46 -31.42
CA SER A 108 -22.15 9.77 -32.68
C SER A 108 -20.86 8.95 -32.89
N MET A 109 -20.20 8.50 -31.81
CA MET A 109 -19.03 7.63 -31.88
C MET A 109 -19.39 6.20 -32.31
N MET A 110 -20.59 5.74 -31.97
CA MET A 110 -21.10 4.40 -32.34
C MET A 110 -21.68 4.36 -33.76
N LEU A 111 -22.00 5.50 -34.35
CA LEU A 111 -22.47 5.59 -35.73
C LEU A 111 -21.30 5.48 -36.71
N ARG A 112 -21.53 4.79 -37.83
CA ARG A 112 -20.58 4.72 -38.93
C ARG A 112 -20.38 6.12 -39.52
N LYS A 113 -19.18 6.69 -39.33
CA LYS A 113 -18.83 8.00 -39.92
C LYS A 113 -18.88 7.91 -41.45
N LYS A 114 -19.36 8.97 -42.10
CA LYS A 114 -19.30 9.08 -43.56
C LYS A 114 -17.84 8.97 -44.01
N PRO A 115 -17.56 8.26 -45.12
CA PRO A 115 -16.20 8.15 -45.64
C PRO A 115 -15.65 9.54 -45.95
N HIS A 116 -14.39 9.79 -45.57
CA HIS A 116 -13.70 11.04 -45.85
C HIS A 116 -13.60 11.22 -47.38
N GLN A 117 -14.04 12.37 -47.87
CA GLN A 117 -13.87 12.74 -49.28
C GLN A 117 -12.51 13.44 -49.42
N PRO A 118 -11.60 12.92 -50.28
CA PRO A 118 -10.27 13.48 -50.42
C PRO A 118 -10.37 14.91 -50.94
N ARG A 119 -9.68 15.85 -50.27
CA ARG A 119 -9.51 17.21 -50.75
C ARG A 119 -8.29 17.28 -51.65
N ILE A 120 -8.22 18.29 -52.52
CA ILE A 120 -7.07 18.53 -53.42
C ILE A 120 -5.73 18.58 -52.63
N THR A 121 -5.80 19.08 -51.39
CA THR A 121 -4.66 19.18 -50.47
C THR A 121 -4.16 17.83 -49.93
N ASP A 122 -4.99 16.79 -49.92
CA ASP A 122 -4.63 15.48 -49.36
C ASP A 122 -3.60 14.74 -50.25
N ASN A 123 -3.54 15.10 -51.54
CA ASN A 123 -2.59 14.54 -52.50
C ASN A 123 -1.22 15.27 -52.49
N ILE A 124 -1.07 16.30 -51.65
CA ILE A 124 0.18 17.04 -51.51
C ILE A 124 1.05 16.29 -50.48
N LYS A 125 2.27 15.88 -50.87
CA LYS A 125 3.23 15.27 -49.95
C LYS A 125 3.77 16.31 -48.95
N ILE A 126 3.09 16.49 -47.83
CA ILE A 126 3.58 17.30 -46.71
C ILE A 126 4.65 16.49 -45.97
N LYS A 127 5.92 16.89 -46.08
CA LYS A 127 7.02 16.33 -45.27
C LYS A 127 6.99 17.00 -43.90
N SER A 128 6.32 16.40 -42.92
CA SER A 128 6.46 16.81 -41.52
C SER A 128 7.51 15.96 -40.82
N THR A 129 8.54 16.60 -40.29
CA THR A 129 9.50 15.97 -39.38
C THR A 129 8.81 15.73 -38.04
N ARG A 130 8.31 14.52 -37.82
CA ARG A 130 7.79 14.11 -36.50
C ARG A 130 8.97 13.94 -35.55
N ILE A 131 9.06 14.80 -34.55
CA ILE A 131 10.00 14.63 -33.43
C ILE A 131 9.39 13.54 -32.55
N ASN A 132 9.91 12.32 -32.66
CA ASN A 132 9.53 11.23 -31.77
C ASN A 132 10.20 11.48 -30.42
N THR A 133 9.45 11.96 -29.43
CA THR A 133 9.94 11.99 -28.05
C THR A 133 10.02 10.56 -27.52
N PRO A 134 11.12 10.18 -26.85
CA PRO A 134 11.23 8.85 -26.27
C PRO A 134 10.16 8.67 -25.18
N ILE A 135 9.53 7.49 -25.16
CA ILE A 135 8.56 7.13 -24.14
C ILE A 135 9.29 7.03 -22.80
N VAL A 136 8.92 7.87 -21.84
CA VAL A 136 9.50 7.83 -20.48
C VAL A 136 8.85 6.68 -19.72
N MET A 137 9.62 5.62 -19.51
CA MET A 137 9.18 4.47 -18.71
C MET A 137 9.30 4.78 -17.20
N PRO A 138 8.36 4.31 -16.37
CA PRO A 138 8.48 4.39 -14.91
C PRO A 138 9.74 3.69 -14.42
N LYS A 139 10.44 4.30 -13.45
CA LYS A 139 11.64 3.74 -12.82
C LYS A 139 11.36 3.41 -11.36
N THR A 140 11.93 2.31 -10.88
CA THR A 140 11.90 1.94 -9.45
C THR A 140 12.79 2.89 -8.66
N ARG A 141 12.32 3.36 -7.49
CA ARG A 141 13.09 4.18 -6.56
C ARG A 141 13.57 3.33 -5.37
N THR A 142 14.81 3.55 -4.93
CA THR A 142 15.36 2.97 -3.70
C THR A 142 15.31 3.98 -2.57
N PHE A 143 14.77 3.60 -1.41
CA PHE A 143 14.65 4.48 -0.25
C PHE A 143 15.63 4.07 0.85
N ASN A 144 16.36 5.04 1.42
CA ASN A 144 17.26 4.81 2.55
C ASN A 144 16.47 4.92 3.87
N LEU A 145 16.09 3.78 4.45
CA LEU A 145 15.30 3.71 5.69
C LEU A 145 16.17 3.65 6.97
N LYS A 146 17.50 3.82 6.84
CA LYS A 146 18.45 3.73 7.97
C LYS A 146 18.84 5.09 8.56
N ASP A 147 18.16 6.17 8.17
CA ASP A 147 18.48 7.51 8.64
C ASP A 147 18.09 7.71 10.11
N VAL A 148 18.89 8.49 10.84
CA VAL A 148 18.68 8.82 12.27
C VAL A 148 17.30 9.45 12.52
N ARG A 149 16.77 10.17 11.53
CA ARG A 149 15.44 10.79 11.59
C ARG A 149 14.31 9.78 11.84
N PHE A 150 14.40 8.58 11.28
CA PHE A 150 13.39 7.53 11.45
C PHE A 150 13.51 6.83 12.81
N ARG A 151 14.67 6.90 13.47
CA ARG A 151 14.90 6.29 14.78
C ARG A 151 14.20 7.04 15.92
N GLU A 152 14.17 8.37 15.85
CA GLU A 152 13.64 9.22 16.93
C GLU A 152 12.17 9.59 16.73
N LYS A 153 11.59 9.19 15.60
CA LYS A 153 10.22 9.53 15.21
C LYS A 153 9.21 8.95 16.20
N GLY A 154 8.39 9.82 16.78
CA GLY A 154 7.33 9.45 17.73
C GLY A 154 7.79 9.23 19.18
N LEU A 155 9.07 9.39 19.50
CA LEU A 155 9.55 9.37 20.87
C LEU A 155 9.36 10.74 21.54
N LYS A 156 8.80 10.76 22.76
CA LYS A 156 8.76 11.98 23.58
C LYS A 156 10.20 12.38 23.93
N LYS A 157 10.59 13.60 23.58
CA LYS A 157 11.87 14.16 24.02
C LYS A 157 11.86 14.21 25.55
N LYS A 158 12.89 13.66 26.19
CA LYS A 158 13.03 13.78 27.64
C LYS A 158 13.39 15.24 27.94
N ASN A 159 12.57 15.93 28.72
CA ASN A 159 12.97 17.18 29.33
C ASN A 159 14.08 16.85 30.34
N ILE A 160 15.23 17.48 30.20
CA ILE A 160 16.44 17.24 31.01
C ILE A 160 16.27 17.79 32.45
N ASN A 161 15.12 18.41 32.77
CA ASN A 161 14.89 19.10 34.03
C ASN A 161 14.17 18.28 35.12
N ASP A 162 13.93 16.98 34.91
CA ASP A 162 13.41 16.10 35.96
C ASP A 162 14.46 15.01 36.30
N ILE A 163 15.51 15.42 37.00
CA ILE A 163 16.39 14.55 37.80
C ILE A 163 16.39 15.13 39.22
#